data_AF-A0A6I4U352-F1
#
_entry.id   AF-A0A6I4U352-F1
#
_cell.length_a   1.000
_cell.length_b   1.000
_cell.length_c   1.000
_cell.angle_alpha   90.00
_cell.angle_beta   90.00
_cell.angle_gamma   90.00
#
_symmetry.space_group_name_H-M   'P 1'
#
loop_
_entity.id
_entity.type
_entity.pdbx_description
1 polymer ?
#
loop_
_entity_poly.entity_id
_entity_poly.type
_entity_poly.pdbx_seq_one_letter_code
_entity_poly.pdbx_strand_id
1 'polypeptide(L)' 'MSKRSPEQTIMIPYLRRLIREHRAINRLIDSTKSVAASENLKTLKRARLRLKDKIAALQRHYYGRSLAR' A
#
# COMPACT_ATOMS: atom_id res chain seq x y z
N MET A 1 0.44 -27.35 11.59
CA MET A 1 0.72 -26.47 10.43
C MET A 1 -0.60 -25.93 9.91
N SER A 2 -0.91 -24.65 10.16
CA SER A 2 -2.18 -24.06 9.72
C SER A 2 -2.20 -23.98 8.19
N LYS A 3 -3.09 -24.75 7.55
CA LYS A 3 -3.28 -24.71 6.09
C LYS A 3 -3.75 -23.31 5.72
N ARG A 4 -2.98 -22.59 4.90
CA ARG A 4 -3.40 -21.28 4.38
C ARG A 4 -4.65 -21.50 3.53
N SER A 5 -5.70 -20.72 3.79
CA SER A 5 -6.90 -20.72 2.94
C SER A 5 -6.49 -20.37 1.49
N PRO A 6 -7.12 -20.93 0.44
CA PRO A 6 -6.88 -20.56 -0.95
C PRO A 6 -6.89 -19.04 -1.18
N GLU A 7 -7.76 -18.33 -0.47
CA GLU A 7 -7.85 -16.86 -0.48
C GLU A 7 -6.55 -16.20 0.01
N GLN A 8 -5.93 -16.72 1.08
CA GLN A 8 -4.68 -16.20 1.62
C GLN A 8 -3.51 -16.37 0.63
N THR A 9 -3.51 -17.45 -0.16
CA THR A 9 -2.48 -17.72 -1.17
C THR A 9 -2.51 -16.69 -2.31
N ILE A 10 -3.68 -16.21 -2.70
CA ILE A 10 -3.85 -15.15 -3.71
C ILE A 10 -3.56 -13.76 -3.11
N MET A 11 -3.92 -13.57 -1.84
CA MET A 11 -3.86 -12.26 -1.19
C MET A 11 -2.46 -11.84 -0.76
N ILE A 12 -1.59 -12.79 -0.39
CA ILE A 12 -0.19 -12.50 -0.04
C ILE A 12 0.56 -11.83 -1.21
N PRO A 13 0.56 -12.39 -2.44
CA PRO A 13 1.14 -11.75 -3.62
C PRO A 13 0.52 -10.39 -3.93
N TYR A 14 -0.81 -10.28 -3.79
CA TYR A 14 -1.52 -9.03 -4.06
C TYR A 14 -1.14 -7.92 -3.08
N LEU A 15 -1.13 -8.21 -1.78
CA LEU A 15 -0.70 -7.28 -0.74
C LEU A 15 0.75 -6.83 -0.94
N ARG A 16 1.65 -7.77 -1.30
CA ARG A 16 3.05 -7.44 -1.63
C ARG A 16 3.14 -6.48 -2.81
N ARG A 17 2.32 -6.67 -3.85
CA ARG A 17 2.26 -5.74 -4.99
C ARG A 17 1.85 -4.34 -4.54
N LEU A 18 0.78 -4.22 -3.75
CA LEU A 18 0.31 -2.92 -3.24
C LEU A 18 1.36 -2.22 -2.37
N ILE A 19 2.07 -2.96 -1.52
CA ILE A 19 3.15 -2.39 -0.69
C ILE A 19 4.31 -1.88 -1.56
N ARG A 20 4.70 -2.61 -2.62
CA ARG A 20 5.73 -2.16 -3.56
C ARG A 20 5.33 -0.88 -4.26
N GLU A 21 4.09 -0.80 -4.72
CA GLU A 21 3.53 0.38 -5.37
C GLU A 21 3.49 1.58 -4.43
N HIS A 22 3.06 1.38 -3.18
CA HIS A 22 3.08 2.41 -2.15
C HIS A 22 4.51 2.95 -1.89
N ARG A 23 5.51 2.06 -1.84
CA ARG A 23 6.93 2.47 -1.70
C ARG A 23 7.46 3.20 -2.93
N ALA A 24 7.03 2.83 -4.13
CA ALA A 24 7.40 3.53 -5.36
C ALA A 24 6.87 4.97 -5.35
N ILE A 25 5.60 5.16 -4.98
CA ILE A 25 5.00 6.51 -4.87
C ILE A 25 5.68 7.34 -3.78
N ASN A 26 6.03 6.75 -2.63
CA ASN A 26 6.81 7.46 -1.61
C ASN A 26 8.13 7.98 -2.18
N ARG A 27 8.89 7.14 -2.88
CA ARG A 27 10.17 7.56 -3.50
C ARG A 27 9.99 8.67 -4.53
N LEU A 28 8.91 8.63 -5.31
CA LEU A 28 8.57 9.70 -6.27
C LEU A 28 8.22 11.01 -5.57
N ILE A 29 7.49 10.95 -4.46
CA ILE A 29 7.19 12.13 -3.65
C ILE A 29 8.49 12.72 -3.09
N ASP A 30 9.34 11.88 -2.51
CA ASP A 30 10.59 12.31 -1.88
C ASP A 30 11.60 12.89 -2.89
N SER A 31 11.58 12.39 -4.14
CA SER A 31 12.44 12.89 -5.23
C SER A 31 11.89 14.13 -5.93
N THR A 32 10.61 14.47 -5.74
CA THR A 32 10.00 15.63 -6.39
C THR A 32 10.32 16.93 -5.64
N LYS A 33 11.24 17.74 -6.18
CA LYS A 33 11.70 19.01 -5.56
C LYS A 33 11.18 20.29 -6.24
N SER A 34 10.50 20.18 -7.38
CA SER A 34 10.07 21.36 -8.18
C SER A 34 8.69 21.88 -7.76
N VAL A 35 8.58 23.20 -7.63
CA VAL A 35 7.32 23.92 -7.35
C VAL A 35 6.29 23.73 -8.48
N ALA A 36 6.75 23.59 -9.74
CA ALA A 36 5.89 23.30 -10.88
C ALA A 36 5.28 21.89 -10.85
N ALA A 37 5.79 21.00 -9.99
CA ALA A 37 5.26 19.65 -9.78
C ALA A 37 4.21 19.60 -8.66
N SER A 38 3.74 20.73 -8.12
CA SER A 38 2.80 20.78 -6.99
C SER A 38 1.51 19.97 -7.24
N GLU A 39 0.91 20.07 -8.44
CA GLU A 39 -0.31 19.34 -8.77
C GLU A 39 -0.06 17.83 -8.94
N ASN A 40 1.10 17.47 -9.50
CA ASN A 40 1.57 16.07 -9.56
C ASN A 40 1.81 15.51 -8.16
N LEU A 41 2.40 16.30 -7.25
CA LEU A 41 2.60 15.95 -5.84
C LEU A 41 1.27 15.70 -5.13
N LYS A 42 0.24 16.52 -5.36
CA LYS A 42 -1.10 16.27 -4.82
C LYS A 42 -1.67 14.95 -5.33
N THR A 43 -1.54 14.68 -6.63
CA THR A 43 -2.00 13.43 -7.24
C THR A 43 -1.28 12.21 -6.65
N LEU A 44 0.05 12.28 -6.50
CA LEU A 44 0.85 11.23 -5.87
C LEU A 44 0.46 11.01 -4.40
N LYS A 45 0.25 12.08 -3.63
CA LYS A 45 -0.19 11.97 -2.22
C LYS A 45 -1.58 11.32 -2.10
N ARG A 46 -2.52 11.67 -2.99
CA ARG A 46 -3.85 11.03 -3.05
C ARG A 46 -3.75 9.55 -3.42
N ALA A 47 -2.93 9.20 -4.41
CA ALA A 47 -2.69 7.82 -4.80
C ALA A 47 -2.07 7.00 -3.67
N ARG A 48 -1.08 7.57 -2.96
CA ARG A 48 -0.48 6.97 -1.77
C ARG A 48 -1.52 6.68 -0.68
N LEU A 49 -2.39 7.64 -0.38
CA LEU A 49 -3.42 7.49 0.63
C LEU A 49 -4.38 6.33 0.29
N ARG A 50 -4.86 6.28 -0.95
CA ARG A 50 -5.72 5.18 -1.43
C ARG A 50 -5.05 3.81 -1.30
N LEU A 51 -3.75 3.71 -1.64
CA LEU A 51 -2.99 2.47 -1.47
C LEU A 51 -2.86 2.09 0.01
N LYS A 52 -2.55 3.05 0.89
CA LYS A 52 -2.48 2.82 2.34
C LYS A 52 -3.82 2.27 2.87
N ASP A 53 -4.93 2.89 2.51
CA ASP A 53 -6.26 2.46 2.98
C ASP A 53 -6.60 1.06 2.49
N LYS A 54 -6.27 0.75 1.22
CA LYS A 54 -6.47 -0.57 0.64
C LYS A 54 -5.60 -1.64 1.32
N ILE A 55 -4.33 -1.34 1.57
CA ILE A 55 -3.40 -2.21 2.32
C ILE A 55 -3.97 -2.46 3.72
N ALA A 56 -4.39 -1.42 4.43
CA ALA A 56 -4.93 -1.53 5.78
C ALA A 56 -6.24 -2.34 5.81
N ALA A 57 -7.13 -2.16 4.82
CA ALA A 57 -8.35 -2.95 4.70
C ALA A 57 -8.05 -4.43 4.48
N LEU A 58 -7.13 -4.76 3.57
CA LEU A 58 -6.69 -6.14 3.33
C LEU A 58 -6.00 -6.73 4.55
N GLN A 59 -5.14 -5.97 5.22
CA GLN A 59 -4.46 -6.44 6.43
C GLN A 59 -5.45 -6.76 7.54
N ARG A 60 -6.43 -5.88 7.78
CA ARG A 60 -7.49 -6.11 8.76
C ARG A 60 -8.32 -7.34 8.42
N HIS A 61 -8.68 -7.52 7.16
CA HIS A 61 -9.52 -8.62 6.70
C HIS A 61 -8.81 -9.98 6.81
N TYR A 62 -7.52 -10.06 6.49
CA TYR A 62 -6.80 -11.35 6.41
C TYR A 62 -5.93 -11.69 7.62
N TYR A 63 -5.43 -10.70 8.36
CA TYR A 63 -4.50 -10.93 9.48
C TYR A 63 -5.10 -10.56 10.84
N GLY A 64 -6.35 -10.08 10.86
CA GLY A 64 -6.96 -9.54 12.08
C GLY A 64 -6.12 -8.40 12.67
N ARG A 65 -6.48 -7.94 13.86
CA ARG A 65 -5.89 -6.80 14.57
C ARG A 65 -4.41 -7.01 15.00
N SER A 66 -3.67 -7.95 14.41
CA SER A 66 -2.37 -8.45 14.89
C SER A 66 -1.13 -7.73 14.32
N LEU A 67 -1.29 -6.69 13.51
CA LEU A 67 -0.18 -5.85 13.01
C LEU A 67 -0.13 -4.45 13.65
N ALA A 68 -0.85 -4.25 14.75
CA ALA A 68 -0.88 -3.00 15.51
C ALA A 68 -0.05 -3.06 16.80
N ARG A 69 1.07 -3.78 16.81
CA ARG A 69 2.04 -3.77 17.90
C ARG A 69 3.33 -3.11 17.48
#